data_AF-T1CJ82-F1
#
_entry.id   AF-T1CJ82-F1
#
_cell.length_a   1.000
_cell.length_b   1.000
_cell.length_c   1.000
_cell.angle_alpha   90.00
_cell.angle_beta   90.00
_cell.angle_gamma   90.00
#
_symmetry.space_group_name_H-M   'P 1'
#
loop_
_entity.id
_entity.type
_entity.pdbx_description
1 polymer ?
#
loop_
_entity_poly.entity_id
_entity_poly.type
_entity_poly.pdbx_seq_one_letter_code
_entity_poly.pdbx_strand_id
1 'polypeptide(L)' 'MQVESDFAMCSEKFPGLVAKPVGAQFMEDGVIAMFEFENGPEGVSIASEQHYRLVRPSELTPEELATYQQRIRR' A
#
# COMPACT_ATOMS: atom_id res chain seq x y z
N MET A 1 -2.07 18.02 -2.28
CA MET A 1 -1.23 16.79 -2.30
C MET A 1 -1.69 15.89 -3.45
N GLN A 2 -0.83 15.05 -4.05
CA GLN A 2 -1.22 14.19 -5.20
C GLN A 2 -2.45 13.32 -4.88
N VAL A 3 -2.46 12.71 -3.68
CA VAL A 3 -3.53 11.82 -3.21
C VAL A 3 -4.90 12.50 -3.17
N GLU A 4 -4.98 13.76 -2.72
CA GLU A 4 -6.24 14.53 -2.69
C GLU A 4 -6.81 14.77 -4.10
N SER A 5 -5.92 15.03 -5.06
CA SER A 5 -6.31 15.20 -6.46
C SER A 5 -6.77 13.88 -7.07
N ASP A 6 -6.13 12.77 -6.70
CA ASP A 6 -6.54 11.43 -7.13
C ASP A 6 -7.94 11.07 -6.59
N PHE A 7 -8.23 11.41 -5.32
CA PHE A 7 -9.58 11.26 -4.75
C PHE A 7 -10.62 12.06 -5.51
N ALA A 8 -10.38 13.36 -5.74
CA ALA A 8 -11.32 14.22 -6.44
C ALA A 8 -11.63 13.71 -7.86
N MET A 9 -10.58 13.32 -8.59
CA MET A 9 -10.70 12.78 -9.95
C MET A 9 -11.46 11.45 -9.97
N CYS A 10 -11.22 10.56 -9.00
CA CYS A 10 -11.93 9.29 -8.91
C CYS A 10 -13.42 9.50 -8.57
N SER A 11 -13.76 10.42 -7.68
CA SER A 11 -15.15 10.73 -7.35
C SER A 11 -15.92 11.29 -8.55
N GLU A 12 -15.27 12.09 -9.39
CA GLU A 12 -15.88 12.63 -10.62
C GLU A 12 -16.08 11.54 -11.69
N LYS A 13 -15.05 10.71 -11.94
CA LYS A 13 -15.10 9.70 -13.01
C LYS A 13 -15.84 8.42 -12.64
N PHE A 14 -15.86 8.06 -11.36
CA PHE A 14 -16.36 6.78 -10.87
C PHE A 14 -17.27 6.98 -9.63
N PRO A 15 -18.42 7.66 -9.76
CA PRO A 15 -19.26 8.05 -8.63
C PRO A 15 -19.87 6.87 -7.85
N GLY A 16 -19.94 5.68 -8.45
CA GLY A 16 -20.42 4.45 -7.81
C GLY A 16 -19.35 3.62 -7.09
N LEU A 17 -18.09 4.07 -7.09
CA LEU A 17 -16.97 3.34 -6.51
C LEU A 17 -16.35 4.12 -5.34
N VAL A 18 -15.75 3.36 -4.42
CA VAL A 18 -14.92 3.94 -3.35
C VAL A 18 -13.49 3.97 -3.85
N ALA A 19 -12.93 5.17 -3.99
CA ALA A 19 -11.52 5.34 -4.32
C ALA A 19 -10.66 4.88 -3.15
N LYS A 20 -9.66 4.03 -3.44
CA LYS A 20 -8.64 3.58 -2.49
C LYS A 20 -7.25 3.83 -3.10
N PRO A 21 -6.76 5.08 -3.06
CA PRO A 21 -5.44 5.40 -3.57
C PRO A 21 -4.37 4.64 -2.79
N VAL A 22 -3.36 4.15 -3.51
CA VAL A 22 -2.21 3.47 -2.93
C VAL A 22 -0.95 4.22 -3.34
N GLY A 23 -0.15 4.60 -2.36
CA GLY A 23 1.15 5.21 -2.56
C GLY A 23 2.29 4.23 -2.27
N ALA A 24 3.42 4.43 -2.93
CA ALA A 24 4.67 3.74 -2.62
C ALA A 24 5.79 4.76 -2.46
N GLN A 25 6.60 4.59 -1.41
CA GLN A 25 7.78 5.39 -1.15
C GLN A 25 9.00 4.47 -1.04
N PHE A 26 10.01 4.75 -1.86
CA PHE A 26 11.31 4.09 -1.77
C PHE A 26 12.12 4.73 -0.65
N MET A 27 12.66 3.90 0.22
CA MET A 27 13.48 4.27 1.36
C MET A 27 14.88 3.68 1.20
N GLU A 28 15.75 3.94 2.16
CA GLU A 28 17.08 3.35 2.23
C GLU A 28 17.01 1.81 2.35
N ASP A 29 18.13 1.14 2.08
CA ASP A 29 18.29 -0.32 2.20
C ASP A 29 17.28 -1.16 1.38
N GLY A 30 16.75 -0.61 0.30
CA GLY A 30 15.80 -1.31 -0.58
C GLY A 30 14.44 -1.55 0.06
N VAL A 31 14.10 -0.77 1.10
CA VAL A 31 12.77 -0.77 1.71
C VAL A 31 11.81 0.06 0.87
N ILE A 32 10.61 -0.46 0.68
CA ILE A 32 9.48 0.17 0.01
C ILE A 32 8.35 0.25 1.03
N ALA A 33 8.03 1.47 1.47
CA ALA A 33 6.84 1.71 2.26
C ALA A 33 5.64 1.88 1.33
N MET A 34 4.58 1.11 1.58
CA MET A 34 3.32 1.17 0.86
C MET A 34 2.22 1.69 1.78
N PHE A 35 1.43 2.61 1.27
CA PHE A 35 0.36 3.29 2.00
C PHE A 35 -0.96 3.15 1.26
N GLU A 36 -2.00 2.70 1.96
CA GLU A 36 -3.39 2.88 1.52
C GLU A 36 -3.92 4.16 2.15
N PHE A 37 -4.54 5.01 1.35
CA PHE A 37 -5.14 6.25 1.83
C PHE A 37 -6.66 6.13 1.90
N GLU A 38 -7.24 6.79 2.89
CA GLU A 38 -8.68 7.00 3.02
C GLU A 38 -8.99 8.49 3.12
N ASN A 39 -10.21 8.88 2.73
CA ASN A 39 -10.71 10.23 2.88
C ASN A 39 -11.79 10.25 3.95
N GLY A 40 -11.44 10.74 5.14
CA GLY A 40 -12.31 10.81 6.30
C GLY A 40 -12.84 12.22 6.59
N PRO A 41 -13.56 12.40 7.71
CA PRO A 41 -14.12 13.70 8.10
C PRO A 41 -13.07 14.80 8.30
N GLU A 42 -11.86 14.43 8.69
CA GLU A 42 -10.73 15.35 8.93
C GLU A 42 -9.80 15.50 7.71
N GLY A 43 -10.17 14.90 6.58
CA GLY A 43 -9.38 14.90 5.34
C GLY A 43 -8.72 13.56 5.05
N VAL A 44 -7.64 13.60 4.26
CA VAL A 44 -6.91 12.41 3.82
C VAL A 44 -6.02 11.88 4.94
N SER A 45 -6.15 10.59 5.25
CA SER A 45 -5.34 9.86 6.23
C SER A 45 -4.80 8.54 5.67
N ILE A 46 -3.84 7.94 6.36
CA ILE A 46 -3.30 6.61 6.03
C ILE A 46 -4.20 5.57 6.71
N ALA A 47 -4.86 4.75 5.90
CA ALA A 47 -5.69 3.63 6.35
C ALA A 47 -4.86 2.38 6.67
N SER A 48 -3.80 2.14 5.89
CA SER A 48 -2.89 1.02 6.08
C SER A 48 -1.49 1.38 5.63
N GLU A 49 -0.49 0.85 6.34
CA GLU A 49 0.92 1.02 6.04
C GLU A 49 1.62 -0.34 6.12
N GLN A 50 2.39 -0.68 5.09
CA GLN A 50 3.20 -1.90 5.05
C GLN A 50 4.58 -1.60 4.48
N HIS A 51 5.63 -2.08 5.14
CA HIS A 51 7.01 -1.93 4.68
C HIS A 51 7.52 -3.26 4.13
N TYR A 52 7.99 -3.22 2.89
CA TYR A 52 8.56 -4.37 2.21
C TYR A 52 10.02 -4.12 1.93
N ARG A 53 10.88 -5.12 2.13
CA ARG A 53 12.28 -5.03 1.72
C ARG A 53 12.49 -5.94 0.52
N LEU A 54 13.04 -5.38 -0.56
CA LEU A 54 13.45 -6.18 -1.69
C LEU A 54 14.71 -6.97 -1.29
N VAL A 55 14.61 -8.30 -1.38
CA VAL A 55 15.69 -9.24 -1.06
C VAL A 55 15.93 -10.18 -2.23
N ARG A 56 17.15 -10.69 -2.38
CA ARG A 56 17.42 -11.74 -3.37
C ARG A 56 16.77 -13.06 -2.94
N PRO A 57 16.45 -13.96 -3.88
CA PRO A 57 15.90 -15.27 -3.54
C PRO A 57 16.78 -16.08 -2.58
N SER A 58 18.10 -15.94 -2.66
CA SER A 58 19.06 -16.60 -1.76
C SER A 58 19.03 -16.11 -0.32
N GLU A 59 18.35 -14.98 -0.07
CA GLU A 59 18.26 -14.32 1.24
C GLU A 59 16.93 -14.65 1.94
N LEU A 60 16.07 -15.48 1.33
CA LEU A 60 14.82 -15.95 1.91
C LEU A 60 14.98 -17.39 2.40
N THR A 61 14.59 -17.66 3.65
CA THR A 61 14.55 -19.02 4.16
C THR A 61 13.27 -19.75 3.72
N PRO A 62 13.28 -21.10 3.67
CA PRO A 62 12.07 -21.88 3.43
C PRO A 62 10.93 -21.56 4.41
N GLU A 63 11.25 -21.26 5.67
CA GLU A 63 10.30 -20.91 6.72
C GLU A 63 9.66 -19.53 6.49
N GLU A 64 10.44 -18.54 6.04
CA GLU A 64 9.95 -17.22 5.67
C GLU A 64 8.97 -17.32 4.48
N LEU A 65 9.31 -18.12 3.47
CA LEU A 65 8.44 -18.40 2.32
C LEU A 65 7.15 -19.12 2.73
N ALA A 66 7.25 -20.14 3.59
CA ALA A 66 6.08 -20.86 4.10
C ALA A 66 5.15 -19.94 4.91
N THR A 67 5.73 -19.08 5.74
CA THR A 67 4.99 -18.07 6.51
C THR A 67 4.29 -17.08 5.59
N TYR A 68 4.99 -16.58 4.57
CA TYR A 68 4.41 -15.67 3.58
C TYR A 68 3.23 -16.32 2.82
N GLN A 69 3.37 -17.58 2.40
CA GLN A 69 2.29 -18.33 1.75
C GLN A 69 1.05 -18.50 2.63
N GLN A 70 1.22 -18.73 3.93
CA GLN A 70 0.10 -18.82 4.87
C GLN A 70 -0.61 -17.47 5.04
N ARG A 71 0.13 -16.36 4.99
CA ARG A 71 -0.42 -15.01 5.13
C ARG A 71 -1.33 -14.60 3.96
N ILE A 72 -1.01 -15.00 2.72
CA ILE A 72 -1.83 -14.73 1.52
C ILE A 72 -3.14 -15.54 1.51
N ARG A 73 -3.19 -16.69 2.18
CA ARG A 73 -4.36 -17.59 2.17
C ARG A 73 -5.47 -17.21 3.16
N ARG A 74 -5.33 -16.10 3.89
CA ARG A 74 -6.38 -15.55 4.76
C ARG A 74 -7.23 -14.54 4.00
#